data_AF-B4GGZ5-F1
#
_entry.id   AF-B4GGZ5-F1
#
_cell.length_a   1.000
_cell.length_b   1.000
_cell.length_c   1.000
_cell.angle_alpha   90.00
_cell.angle_beta   90.00
_cell.angle_gamma   90.00
#
_symmetry.space_group_name_H-M   'P 1'
#
loop_
_entity.id
_entity.type
_entity.pdbx_description
1 polymer ?
#
loop_
_entity_poly.entity_id
_entity_poly.type
_entity_poly.pdbx_seq_one_letter_code
_entity_poly.pdbx_strand_id
1 'polypeptide(L)'
;MLFFCPSCGNILIIEEDTDSHRFTCNTCPYISKITRKISTKTFPRLKEVDHVLGGKAAWENVDSTDADCPSCSHKRAYFMQIQTRSADEPMTTFYKCCNHHTMQHQTVEKTKTPVCQVEDRAALKVARQCLLGGQVIALPTDTVYGLACDANNEHAIQRMYEIKGRDEHKPVAICVNNIEALRRYGQAAHLSDELLTRLLPGPLTIVIERTHELSNRFLNPTTSKIGIRIPDFQFIRALCSVWHEQPLALTSANRSSAPSSLQVTEFHSLWPQLGAVFDAGQIGLTEERRLASTVIDLATPGYYEIVRAGVALKQTLRLVEEYGIKPRKDIAQIL
;
A
#
# COMPACT_ATOMS: atom_id res chain seq x y z
N MET A 1 14.10 27.70 -12.73
CA MET A 1 14.13 28.66 -11.61
C MET A 1 15.56 29.12 -11.45
N LEU A 2 15.84 30.39 -11.72
CA LEU A 2 17.16 30.97 -11.48
C LEU A 2 17.22 31.38 -10.01
N PHE A 3 17.74 30.48 -9.17
CA PHE A 3 18.11 30.82 -7.78
C PHE A 3 19.46 31.54 -7.69
N PHE A 4 20.13 31.72 -8.83
CA PHE A 4 21.47 32.27 -8.91
C PHE A 4 21.48 33.49 -9.81
N CYS A 5 22.25 34.49 -9.41
CA CYS A 5 22.44 35.73 -10.13
C CYS A 5 23.09 35.44 -11.48
N PRO A 6 22.51 35.90 -12.60
CA PRO A 6 23.10 35.68 -13.92
C PRO A 6 24.42 36.44 -14.13
N SER A 7 24.70 37.47 -13.31
CA SER A 7 25.91 38.28 -13.43
C SER A 7 27.09 37.76 -12.61
N CYS A 8 26.86 37.15 -11.44
CA CYS A 8 27.95 36.72 -10.54
C CYS A 8 27.82 35.28 -10.01
N GLY A 9 26.75 34.56 -10.36
CA GLY A 9 26.54 33.18 -9.94
C GLY A 9 26.15 32.97 -8.47
N ASN A 10 26.10 34.03 -7.65
CA ASN A 10 25.69 33.93 -6.24
C ASN A 10 24.19 33.77 -6.07
N ILE A 11 23.79 33.19 -4.95
CA ILE A 11 22.38 32.94 -4.65
C ILE A 11 21.61 34.27 -4.55
N LEU A 12 20.43 34.32 -5.19
CA LEU A 12 19.52 35.45 -5.12
C LEU A 12 18.66 35.34 -3.86
N ILE A 13 18.46 36.47 -3.18
CA ILE A 13 17.63 36.61 -1.99
C ILE A 13 16.32 37.29 -2.38
N ILE A 14 15.25 37.02 -1.64
CA ILE A 14 13.94 37.61 -1.88
C ILE A 14 13.76 38.78 -0.91
N GLU A 15 13.46 39.95 -1.43
CA GLU A 15 13.12 41.16 -0.67
C GLU A 15 11.72 41.67 -1.04
N GLU A 16 11.08 42.34 -0.09
CA GLU A 16 9.78 43.02 -0.28
C GLU A 16 9.98 44.45 -0.81
N ASP A 17 9.28 44.80 -1.87
CA ASP A 17 9.10 46.17 -2.36
C ASP A 17 7.66 46.64 -2.11
N THR A 18 7.39 47.93 -2.23
CA THR A 18 6.06 48.54 -1.94
C THR A 18 4.88 47.85 -2.64
N ASP A 19 5.09 47.28 -3.83
CA ASP A 19 4.04 46.63 -4.63
C ASP A 19 4.36 45.18 -5.08
N SER A 20 5.55 44.63 -4.80
CA SER A 20 5.91 43.26 -5.23
C SER A 20 7.18 42.71 -4.55
N HIS A 21 7.36 41.39 -4.55
CA HIS A 21 8.65 40.80 -4.17
C HIS A 21 9.67 40.92 -5.30
N ARG A 22 10.95 41.07 -4.97
CA ARG A 22 12.07 41.10 -5.93
C ARG A 22 13.20 40.16 -5.52
N PHE A 23 13.91 39.63 -6.50
CA PHE A 23 15.20 38.98 -6.32
C PHE A 23 16.31 40.03 -6.29
N THR A 24 17.12 40.01 -5.24
CA THR A 24 18.31 40.84 -5.07
C THR A 24 19.54 39.96 -4.90
N CYS A 25 20.70 40.46 -5.35
CA CYS A 25 21.98 39.82 -5.08
C CYS A 25 22.74 40.63 -4.02
N ASN A 26 23.24 39.97 -2.97
CA ASN A 26 24.05 40.64 -1.95
C ASN A 26 25.46 41.02 -2.43
N THR A 27 25.89 40.54 -3.60
CA THR A 27 27.26 40.70 -4.09
C THR A 27 27.37 41.64 -5.28
N CYS A 28 26.27 41.89 -6.00
CA CYS A 28 26.28 42.78 -7.17
C CYS A 28 24.94 43.53 -7.28
N PRO A 29 24.85 44.62 -8.07
CA PRO A 29 23.64 45.45 -8.16
C PRO A 29 22.49 44.81 -8.96
N TYR A 30 22.49 43.49 -9.11
CA TYR A 30 21.45 42.77 -9.83
C TYR A 30 20.14 42.76 -9.04
N ILE A 31 19.09 43.27 -9.66
CA ILE A 31 17.73 43.30 -9.11
C ILE A 31 16.76 42.83 -10.20
N SER A 32 15.84 41.92 -9.84
CA SER A 32 14.81 41.41 -10.75
C SER A 32 13.46 41.25 -10.05
N LYS A 33 12.38 41.80 -10.64
CA LYS A 33 11.03 41.73 -10.03
C LYS A 33 10.42 40.34 -10.22
N ILE A 34 9.77 39.83 -9.17
CA ILE A 34 9.05 38.55 -9.21
C ILE A 34 7.67 38.78 -9.82
N THR A 35 7.54 38.48 -11.11
CA THR A 35 6.29 38.69 -11.87
C THR A 35 5.36 37.48 -11.87
N ARG A 36 5.82 36.32 -11.40
CA ARG A 36 5.08 35.05 -11.41
C ARG A 36 5.20 34.35 -10.07
N LYS A 37 4.17 33.61 -9.69
CA LYS A 37 4.18 32.76 -8.49
C LYS A 37 5.22 31.65 -8.67
N ILE A 38 6.15 31.55 -7.72
CA ILE A 38 7.25 30.59 -7.72
C ILE A 38 7.10 29.73 -6.46
N SER A 39 7.07 28.40 -6.60
CA SER A 39 7.02 27.47 -5.47
C SER A 39 7.93 26.27 -5.72
N THR A 40 8.73 25.89 -4.72
CA THR A 40 9.51 24.65 -4.72
C THR A 40 9.08 23.80 -3.55
N LYS A 41 8.77 22.53 -3.80
CA LYS A 41 8.54 21.52 -2.76
C LYS A 41 9.75 20.60 -2.70
N THR A 42 10.46 20.61 -1.59
CA THR A 42 11.56 19.67 -1.33
C THR A 42 11.10 18.70 -0.25
N PHE A 43 11.05 17.40 -0.58
CA PHE A 43 10.66 16.38 0.38
C PHE A 43 11.90 15.91 1.16
N PRO A 44 11.90 15.96 2.50
CA PRO A 44 12.99 15.43 3.29
C PRO A 44 13.08 13.91 3.08
N ARG A 45 14.27 13.42 2.75
CA ARG A 45 14.57 11.98 2.75
C ARG A 45 15.07 11.59 4.14
N LEU A 46 14.48 10.56 4.74
CA LEU A 46 15.02 9.96 5.95
C LEU A 46 16.40 9.36 5.65
N LYS A 47 17.36 9.62 6.55
CA LYS A 47 18.66 8.95 6.56
C LYS A 47 18.42 7.47 6.87
N GLU A 48 19.11 6.57 6.16
CA GLU A 48 19.03 5.14 6.45
C GLU A 48 19.54 4.87 7.87
N VAL A 49 18.86 3.98 8.59
CA VAL A 49 19.25 3.57 9.94
C VAL A 49 20.39 2.58 9.81
N ASP A 50 21.59 2.98 10.23
CA ASP A 50 22.75 2.10 10.26
C ASP A 50 22.58 1.01 11.33
N HIS A 51 23.02 -0.22 11.02
CA HIS A 51 23.05 -1.30 12.00
C HIS A 51 24.08 -0.99 13.09
N VAL A 52 23.65 -1.05 14.35
CA VAL A 52 24.47 -0.72 15.54
C VAL A 52 25.79 -1.51 15.61
N LEU A 53 25.83 -2.71 15.01
CA LEU A 53 27.01 -3.60 14.98
C LEU A 53 27.56 -3.81 13.57
N GLY A 54 27.27 -2.89 12.64
CA GLY A 54 27.67 -2.99 11.24
C GLY A 54 26.82 -3.99 10.43
N GLY A 55 26.79 -3.78 9.10
CA GLY A 55 26.09 -4.67 8.16
C GLY A 55 26.80 -6.02 7.99
N LYS A 56 26.42 -6.77 6.95
CA LYS A 56 26.98 -8.10 6.65
C LYS A 56 28.52 -8.13 6.59
N ALA A 57 29.14 -7.09 6.02
CA ALA A 57 30.59 -6.96 5.90
C ALA A 57 31.33 -6.94 7.24
N ALA A 58 30.70 -6.48 8.33
CA ALA A 58 31.32 -6.45 9.66
C ALA A 58 31.48 -7.86 10.28
N TRP A 59 30.75 -8.85 9.77
CA TRP A 59 30.74 -10.22 10.30
C TRP A 59 31.41 -11.25 9.37
N GLU A 60 31.84 -10.85 8.17
CA GLU A 60 32.42 -11.76 7.16
C GLU A 60 33.77 -12.36 7.57
N ASN A 61 34.55 -11.65 8.40
CA ASN A 61 35.90 -12.07 8.84
C ASN A 61 36.00 -12.24 10.36
N VAL A 62 34.88 -12.45 11.04
CA VAL A 62 34.85 -12.55 12.51
C VAL A 62 35.13 -13.99 12.94
N ASP A 63 35.96 -14.16 13.96
CA ASP A 63 36.32 -15.46 14.50
C ASP A 63 35.10 -16.21 15.06
N SER A 64 35.18 -17.55 15.04
CA SER A 64 34.14 -18.42 15.61
C SER A 64 34.65 -19.18 16.82
N THR A 65 33.79 -19.34 17.81
CA THR A 65 34.06 -20.06 19.06
C THR A 65 32.94 -21.06 19.35
N ASP A 66 33.22 -22.00 20.23
CA ASP A 66 32.23 -22.96 20.69
C ASP A 66 31.35 -22.28 21.75
N ALA A 67 30.09 -22.06 21.40
CA ALA A 67 29.08 -21.46 22.25
C ALA A 67 27.70 -21.97 21.82
N ASP A 68 26.91 -22.40 22.80
CA ASP A 68 25.58 -22.95 22.54
C ASP A 68 24.58 -21.82 22.24
N CYS A 69 23.96 -21.89 21.08
CA CYS A 69 22.89 -20.95 20.72
C CYS A 69 21.61 -21.28 21.51
N PRO A 70 21.07 -20.34 22.32
CA PRO A 70 19.84 -20.57 23.09
C PRO A 70 18.61 -20.80 22.20
N SER A 71 18.69 -20.42 20.92
CA SER A 71 17.58 -20.51 19.98
C SER A 71 17.56 -21.80 19.15
N CYS A 72 18.71 -22.29 18.68
CA CYS A 72 18.76 -23.47 17.80
C CYS A 72 19.67 -24.60 18.32
N SER A 73 20.23 -24.47 19.53
CA SER A 73 21.15 -25.45 20.15
C SER A 73 22.38 -25.80 19.28
N HIS A 74 22.75 -24.94 18.33
CA HIS A 74 23.97 -25.09 17.57
C HIS A 74 25.17 -24.69 18.42
N LYS A 75 26.25 -25.48 18.34
CA LYS A 75 27.40 -25.40 19.25
C LYS A 75 28.47 -24.37 18.85
N ARG A 76 28.26 -23.63 17.75
CA ARG A 76 29.24 -22.66 17.22
C ARG A 76 28.61 -21.28 17.01
N ALA A 77 29.32 -20.25 17.43
CA ALA A 77 28.94 -18.86 17.21
C ALA A 77 30.13 -18.02 16.75
N TYR A 78 29.90 -17.09 15.83
CA TYR A 78 30.80 -15.96 15.58
C TYR A 78 30.78 -15.05 16.82
N PHE A 79 31.93 -14.52 17.21
CA PHE A 79 32.01 -13.60 18.35
C PHE A 79 32.80 -12.34 18.02
N MET A 80 32.28 -11.18 18.43
CA MET A 80 32.96 -9.90 18.29
C MET A 80 33.02 -9.20 19.64
N GLN A 81 34.20 -8.72 20.02
CA GLN A 81 34.40 -7.98 21.26
C GLN A 81 34.47 -6.49 20.97
N ILE A 82 33.63 -5.70 21.64
CA ILE A 82 33.60 -4.24 21.49
C ILE A 82 33.74 -3.62 22.86
N GLN A 83 34.63 -2.63 22.96
CA GLN A 83 34.75 -1.79 24.15
C GLN A 83 33.61 -0.77 24.17
N THR A 84 32.54 -1.09 24.88
CA THR A 84 31.35 -0.24 25.02
C THR A 84 31.39 0.66 26.26
N ARG A 85 32.38 0.47 27.13
CA ARG A 85 32.54 1.14 28.44
C ARG A 85 34.01 1.50 28.70
N SER A 86 34.28 2.14 29.85
CA SER A 86 35.63 2.56 30.27
C SER A 86 36.65 1.42 30.20
N ALA A 87 37.93 1.74 29.95
CA ALA A 87 39.01 0.76 29.74
C ALA A 87 39.24 -0.20 30.93
N ASP A 88 38.76 0.16 32.12
CA ASP A 88 38.84 -0.65 33.34
C ASP A 88 37.78 -1.76 33.39
N GLU A 89 36.79 -1.75 32.47
CA GLU A 89 35.77 -2.79 32.32
C GLU A 89 36.10 -3.73 31.15
N PRO A 90 35.83 -5.05 31.28
CA PRO A 90 36.09 -6.01 30.22
C PRO A 90 35.22 -5.73 28.98
N MET A 91 35.77 -6.02 27.80
CA MET A 91 35.06 -5.85 26.53
C MET A 91 33.74 -6.63 26.50
N THR A 92 32.70 -6.02 25.95
CA THR A 92 31.42 -6.71 25.74
C THR A 92 31.56 -7.65 24.54
N THR A 93 31.31 -8.95 24.75
CA THR A 93 31.36 -9.96 23.70
C THR A 93 29.97 -10.20 23.13
N PHE A 94 29.82 -10.01 21.82
CA PHE A 94 28.58 -10.25 21.07
C PHE A 94 28.70 -11.58 20.33
N TYR A 95 27.70 -12.45 20.47
CA TYR A 95 27.65 -13.74 19.79
C TYR A 95 26.61 -13.75 18.67
N LYS A 96 26.93 -14.40 17.55
CA LYS A 96 26.04 -14.64 16.41
C LYS A 96 26.14 -16.09 15.94
N CYS A 97 25.03 -16.82 15.96
CA CYS A 97 25.00 -18.25 15.63
C CYS A 97 25.50 -18.56 14.20
N CYS A 98 26.37 -19.58 14.07
CA CYS A 98 26.90 -20.03 12.77
C CYS A 98 25.87 -20.84 11.95
N ASN A 99 24.87 -21.44 12.59
CA ASN A 99 23.83 -22.21 11.91
C ASN A 99 22.66 -21.30 11.53
N HIS A 100 22.81 -20.63 10.39
CA HIS A 100 21.86 -19.65 9.85
C HIS A 100 20.61 -20.29 9.18
N HIS A 101 20.11 -21.42 9.71
CA HIS A 101 18.97 -22.12 9.09
C HIS A 101 17.71 -22.28 9.96
N THR A 102 17.75 -21.94 11.25
CA THR A 102 16.59 -22.11 12.13
C THR A 102 16.52 -20.98 13.16
N MET A 103 16.05 -19.82 12.71
CA MET A 103 15.20 -18.88 13.44
C MET A 103 14.88 -17.74 12.47
N GLN A 104 13.68 -17.77 11.91
CA GLN A 104 13.12 -16.68 11.10
C GLN A 104 12.83 -15.46 11.99
N HIS A 105 13.86 -14.78 12.47
CA HIS A 105 13.83 -13.33 12.49
C HIS A 105 14.37 -12.88 11.14
N GLN A 106 13.47 -12.34 10.32
CA GLN A 106 13.67 -11.96 8.93
C GLN A 106 14.84 -10.98 8.76
N THR A 107 16.08 -11.46 8.68
CA THR A 107 17.07 -10.80 7.84
C THR A 107 16.74 -11.17 6.42
N VAL A 108 15.91 -10.34 5.79
CA VAL A 108 15.67 -10.33 4.35
C VAL A 108 17.01 -10.15 3.66
N GLU A 109 17.64 -11.24 3.26
CA GLU A 109 18.39 -11.22 2.02
C GLU A 109 17.44 -10.65 0.98
N LYS A 110 17.79 -9.50 0.39
CA LYS A 110 17.05 -8.87 -0.69
C LYS A 110 17.08 -9.78 -1.93
N THR A 111 16.43 -10.94 -1.87
CA THR A 111 15.87 -11.59 -3.04
C THR A 111 14.98 -10.55 -3.69
N LYS A 112 15.41 -10.10 -4.88
CA LYS A 112 14.65 -9.18 -5.72
C LYS A 112 13.21 -9.69 -5.82
N THR A 113 12.25 -8.86 -5.44
CA THR A 113 10.83 -9.21 -5.49
C THR A 113 10.49 -9.72 -6.89
N PRO A 114 9.92 -10.93 -7.03
CA PRO A 114 9.59 -11.47 -8.33
C PRO A 114 8.53 -10.59 -9.01
N VAL A 115 8.79 -10.26 -10.28
CA VAL A 115 7.84 -9.55 -11.14
C VAL A 115 7.37 -10.54 -12.19
N CYS A 116 6.08 -10.83 -12.22
CA CYS A 116 5.46 -11.80 -13.12
C CYS A 116 4.50 -11.07 -14.05
N GLN A 117 4.58 -11.34 -15.36
CA GLN A 117 3.57 -10.87 -16.30
C GLN A 117 2.27 -11.65 -16.07
N VAL A 118 1.12 -10.98 -16.07
CA VAL A 118 -0.16 -11.65 -15.75
C VAL A 118 -0.60 -12.67 -16.79
N GLU A 119 -0.07 -12.59 -18.01
CA GLU A 119 -0.30 -13.52 -19.11
C GLU A 119 0.46 -14.84 -18.94
N ASP A 120 1.46 -14.88 -18.04
CA ASP A 120 2.22 -16.09 -17.76
C ASP A 120 1.34 -17.10 -17.01
N ARG A 121 1.30 -18.34 -17.51
CA ARG A 121 0.59 -19.47 -16.88
C ARG A 121 1.08 -19.73 -15.45
N ALA A 122 2.34 -19.44 -15.16
CA ALA A 122 2.90 -19.61 -13.82
C ALA A 122 2.47 -18.50 -12.84
N ALA A 123 2.00 -17.34 -13.32
CA ALA A 123 1.73 -16.17 -12.48
C ALA A 123 0.67 -16.47 -11.40
N LEU A 124 -0.43 -17.14 -11.76
CA LEU A 124 -1.46 -17.54 -10.78
C LEU A 124 -0.91 -18.50 -9.71
N LYS A 125 -0.01 -19.41 -10.09
CA LYS A 125 0.63 -20.35 -9.16
C LYS A 125 1.53 -19.60 -8.17
N VAL A 126 2.32 -18.64 -8.66
CA VAL A 126 3.16 -17.77 -7.81
C VAL A 126 2.28 -16.95 -6.86
N ALA A 127 1.21 -16.33 -7.36
CA ALA A 127 0.29 -15.53 -6.55
C ALA A 127 -0.30 -16.36 -5.40
N ARG A 128 -0.82 -17.55 -5.70
CA ARG A 128 -1.35 -18.49 -4.71
C ARG A 128 -0.29 -18.89 -3.68
N GLN A 129 0.94 -19.16 -4.10
CA GLN A 129 2.01 -19.55 -3.19
C GLN A 129 2.41 -18.40 -2.25
N CYS A 130 2.46 -17.17 -2.73
CA CYS A 130 2.68 -16.00 -1.89
C CYS A 130 1.57 -15.82 -0.85
N LEU A 131 0.31 -15.97 -1.25
CA LEU A 131 -0.84 -15.89 -0.34
C LEU A 131 -0.81 -17.00 0.73
N LEU A 132 -0.50 -18.24 0.35
CA LEU A 132 -0.31 -19.36 1.30
C LEU A 132 0.82 -19.06 2.30
N GLY A 133 1.87 -18.37 1.86
CA GLY A 133 2.96 -17.91 2.71
C GLY A 133 2.62 -16.69 3.58
N GLY A 134 1.38 -16.20 3.57
CA GLY A 134 0.96 -15.01 4.32
C GLY A 134 1.61 -13.71 3.82
N GLN A 135 2.06 -13.68 2.56
CA GLN A 135 2.70 -12.52 1.96
C GLN A 135 1.66 -11.57 1.34
N VAL A 136 2.05 -10.29 1.23
CA VAL A 136 1.29 -9.28 0.49
C VAL A 136 1.83 -9.22 -0.94
N ILE A 137 0.94 -9.27 -1.92
CA ILE A 137 1.28 -9.20 -3.35
C ILE A 137 0.72 -7.91 -3.97
N ALA A 138 1.34 -7.42 -5.04
CA ALA A 138 0.75 -6.36 -5.86
C ALA A 138 0.19 -6.94 -7.15
N LEU A 139 -1.01 -6.53 -7.55
CA LEU A 139 -1.69 -7.04 -8.74
C LEU A 139 -2.52 -5.96 -9.45
N PRO A 140 -2.82 -6.12 -10.75
CA PRO A 140 -3.68 -5.21 -11.49
C PRO A 140 -5.17 -5.41 -11.13
N THR A 141 -5.94 -4.33 -11.20
CA THR A 141 -7.42 -4.38 -11.19
C THR A 141 -7.96 -3.60 -12.38
N ASP A 142 -9.28 -3.60 -12.58
CA ASP A 142 -9.98 -2.85 -13.64
C ASP A 142 -9.91 -1.31 -13.47
N THR A 143 -9.34 -0.82 -12.36
CA THR A 143 -9.14 0.60 -12.11
C THR A 143 -7.68 0.99 -11.94
N VAL A 144 -7.00 0.40 -10.95
CA VAL A 144 -5.63 0.74 -10.54
C VAL A 144 -4.93 -0.51 -10.02
N TYR A 145 -3.60 -0.47 -9.89
CA TYR A 145 -2.89 -1.54 -9.17
C TYR A 145 -3.27 -1.54 -7.69
N GLY A 146 -3.39 -2.74 -7.12
CA GLY A 146 -3.74 -2.97 -5.72
C GLY A 146 -2.71 -3.84 -5.01
N LEU A 147 -2.57 -3.63 -3.70
CA LEU A 147 -1.99 -4.62 -2.79
C LEU A 147 -3.09 -5.57 -2.34
N ALA A 148 -2.78 -6.86 -2.38
CA ALA A 148 -3.68 -7.90 -1.96
C ALA A 148 -3.00 -8.88 -0.99
N CYS A 149 -3.77 -9.40 -0.04
CA CYS A 149 -3.38 -10.52 0.80
C CYS A 149 -4.62 -11.29 1.25
N ASP A 150 -4.44 -12.44 1.89
CA ASP A 150 -5.53 -13.21 2.46
C ASP A 150 -6.23 -12.42 3.59
N ALA A 151 -7.53 -12.15 3.43
CA ALA A 151 -8.29 -11.39 4.42
C ALA A 151 -8.48 -12.14 5.75
N ASN A 152 -8.32 -13.46 5.76
CA ASN A 152 -8.43 -14.28 6.98
C ASN A 152 -7.10 -14.46 7.71
N ASN A 153 -5.99 -14.07 7.09
CA ASN A 153 -4.67 -14.16 7.70
C ASN A 153 -4.34 -12.88 8.47
N GLU A 154 -4.41 -12.96 9.79
CA GLU A 154 -4.12 -11.84 10.71
C GLU A 154 -2.75 -11.19 10.44
N HIS A 155 -1.70 -12.00 10.30
CA HIS A 155 -0.34 -11.51 10.03
C HIS A 155 -0.25 -10.83 8.66
N ALA A 156 -0.92 -11.35 7.64
CA ALA A 156 -0.91 -10.76 6.30
C ALA A 156 -1.63 -9.40 6.27
N ILE A 157 -2.72 -9.25 7.03
CA ILE A 157 -3.43 -7.97 7.19
C ILE A 157 -2.55 -6.94 7.91
N GLN A 158 -1.94 -7.31 9.03
CA GLN A 158 -1.03 -6.42 9.76
C GLN A 158 0.12 -5.95 8.85
N ARG A 159 0.75 -6.88 8.13
CA ARG A 159 1.80 -6.56 7.16
C ARG A 159 1.30 -5.63 6.04
N MET A 160 0.06 -5.79 5.57
CA MET A 160 -0.51 -4.87 4.59
C MET A 160 -0.63 -3.44 5.13
N TYR A 161 -1.05 -3.26 6.39
CA TYR A 161 -1.09 -1.95 7.04
C TYR A 161 0.30 -1.33 7.21
N GLU A 162 1.28 -2.13 7.65
CA GLU A 162 2.70 -1.74 7.77
C GLU A 162 3.27 -1.23 6.45
N ILE A 163 3.10 -2.01 5.37
CA ILE A 163 3.60 -1.67 4.02
C ILE A 163 3.05 -0.32 3.54
N LYS A 164 1.77 -0.07 3.80
CA LYS A 164 1.09 1.17 3.39
C LYS A 164 1.53 2.37 4.22
N GLY A 165 2.18 2.17 5.37
CA GLY A 165 2.40 3.21 6.38
C GLY A 165 1.06 3.83 6.78
N ARG A 166 0.03 3.00 6.90
CA ARG A 166 -1.34 3.45 7.12
C ARG A 166 -1.57 3.62 8.61
N ASP A 167 -2.35 4.64 8.95
CA ASP A 167 -3.05 4.64 10.22
C ASP A 167 -4.07 3.48 10.17
N GLU A 168 -4.06 2.58 11.16
CA GLU A 168 -4.92 1.38 11.24
C GLU A 168 -6.42 1.74 11.15
N HIS A 169 -6.75 3.02 11.36
CA HIS A 169 -8.09 3.59 11.28
C HIS A 169 -8.68 3.69 9.86
N LYS A 170 -7.89 3.57 8.78
CA LYS A 170 -8.43 3.65 7.40
C LYS A 170 -8.87 2.28 6.88
N PRO A 171 -10.18 2.08 6.58
CA PRO A 171 -10.67 0.79 6.14
C PRO A 171 -10.02 0.27 4.84
N VAL A 172 -9.88 -1.04 4.77
CA VAL A 172 -9.48 -1.86 3.63
C VAL A 172 -10.73 -2.55 3.08
N ALA A 173 -10.85 -2.61 1.76
CA ALA A 173 -11.92 -3.37 1.11
C ALA A 173 -11.50 -4.83 0.96
N ILE A 174 -12.45 -5.74 0.76
CA ILE A 174 -12.18 -7.09 0.28
C ILE A 174 -12.59 -7.24 -1.18
N CYS A 175 -11.92 -8.15 -1.86
CA CYS A 175 -12.18 -8.60 -3.21
C CYS A 175 -12.71 -10.03 -3.16
N VAL A 176 -13.81 -10.28 -3.85
CA VAL A 176 -14.46 -11.60 -3.95
C VAL A 176 -14.75 -11.92 -5.42
N ASN A 177 -15.02 -13.19 -5.72
CA ASN A 177 -15.15 -13.66 -7.10
C ASN A 177 -16.55 -13.43 -7.72
N ASN A 178 -17.60 -13.42 -6.92
CA ASN A 178 -18.99 -13.41 -7.37
C ASN A 178 -19.95 -12.81 -6.31
N ILE A 179 -21.21 -12.62 -6.69
CA ILE A 179 -22.25 -12.03 -5.83
C ILE A 179 -22.57 -12.95 -4.63
N GLU A 180 -22.48 -14.26 -4.80
CA GLU A 180 -22.69 -15.23 -3.72
C GLU A 180 -21.68 -15.01 -2.58
N ALA A 181 -20.39 -14.87 -2.91
CA ALA A 181 -19.34 -14.54 -1.95
C ALA A 181 -19.55 -13.14 -1.34
N LEU A 182 -20.07 -12.17 -2.10
CA LEU A 182 -20.45 -10.87 -1.54
C LEU A 182 -21.52 -11.02 -0.46
N ARG A 183 -22.56 -11.83 -0.70
CA ARG A 183 -23.64 -12.10 0.28
C ARG A 183 -23.15 -12.92 1.48
N ARG A 184 -22.17 -13.79 1.25
CA ARG A 184 -21.52 -14.58 2.30
C ARG A 184 -20.77 -13.71 3.30
N TYR A 185 -20.02 -12.71 2.81
CA TYR A 185 -19.16 -11.86 3.64
C TYR A 185 -19.80 -10.52 4.06
N GLY A 186 -20.89 -10.11 3.42
CA GLY A 186 -21.61 -8.88 3.75
C GLY A 186 -23.13 -9.02 3.75
N GLN A 187 -23.76 -8.31 4.67
CA GLN A 187 -25.21 -8.30 4.85
C GLN A 187 -25.86 -7.47 3.74
N ALA A 188 -26.18 -8.13 2.62
CA ALA A 188 -26.73 -7.51 1.41
C ALA A 188 -28.14 -7.99 1.07
N ALA A 189 -28.87 -8.64 1.98
CA ALA A 189 -30.16 -9.28 1.70
C ALA A 189 -31.23 -8.30 1.16
N HIS A 190 -31.12 -7.01 1.49
CA HIS A 190 -32.01 -5.94 0.99
C HIS A 190 -31.68 -5.47 -0.43
N LEU A 191 -30.52 -5.83 -0.97
CA LEU A 191 -30.14 -5.51 -2.35
C LEU A 191 -30.60 -6.65 -3.26
N SER A 192 -31.31 -6.34 -4.34
CA SER A 192 -31.76 -7.36 -5.30
C SER A 192 -30.60 -7.92 -6.12
N ASP A 193 -30.70 -9.18 -6.56
CA ASP A 193 -29.68 -9.79 -7.43
C ASP A 193 -29.57 -9.07 -8.78
N GLU A 194 -30.69 -8.53 -9.28
CA GLU A 194 -30.71 -7.73 -10.51
C GLU A 194 -29.88 -6.46 -10.37
N LEU A 195 -30.04 -5.72 -9.26
CA LEU A 195 -29.24 -4.54 -8.95
C LEU A 195 -27.76 -4.90 -8.81
N LEU A 196 -27.45 -5.93 -8.02
CA LEU A 196 -26.05 -6.35 -7.79
C LEU A 196 -25.37 -6.78 -9.09
N THR A 197 -26.08 -7.49 -9.98
CA THR A 197 -25.55 -7.93 -11.29
C THR A 197 -25.35 -6.76 -12.27
N ARG A 198 -26.12 -5.68 -12.14
CA ARG A 198 -25.91 -4.45 -12.92
C ARG A 198 -24.78 -3.57 -12.38
N LEU A 199 -24.50 -3.67 -11.08
CA LEU A 199 -23.45 -2.91 -10.39
C LEU A 199 -22.09 -3.62 -10.43
N LEU A 200 -22.06 -4.95 -10.46
CA LEU A 200 -20.86 -5.78 -10.34
C LEU A 200 -20.88 -6.93 -11.38
N PRO A 201 -19.71 -7.35 -11.90
CA PRO A 201 -18.37 -6.88 -11.59
C PRO A 201 -18.06 -5.49 -12.18
N GLY A 202 -17.08 -4.80 -11.62
CA GLY A 202 -16.62 -3.52 -12.15
C GLY A 202 -15.98 -2.58 -11.14
N PRO A 203 -15.84 -1.28 -11.51
CA PRO A 203 -15.08 -0.31 -10.76
C PRO A 203 -15.89 0.32 -9.61
N LEU A 204 -16.61 -0.51 -8.86
CA LEU A 204 -17.45 -0.14 -7.72
C LEU A 204 -17.04 -0.94 -6.48
N THR A 205 -17.01 -0.25 -5.34
CA THR A 205 -16.89 -0.87 -4.02
C THR A 205 -18.15 -0.57 -3.23
N ILE A 206 -18.86 -1.62 -2.82
CA ILE A 206 -20.09 -1.53 -2.04
C ILE A 206 -19.73 -1.68 -0.56
N VAL A 207 -20.03 -0.68 0.26
CA VAL A 207 -19.86 -0.73 1.72
C VAL A 207 -21.16 -1.19 2.35
N ILE A 208 -21.09 -2.27 3.13
CA ILE A 208 -22.22 -2.90 3.84
C ILE A 208 -21.74 -3.42 5.20
N GLU A 209 -22.67 -3.82 6.07
CA GLU A 209 -22.32 -4.51 7.32
C GLU A 209 -21.66 -5.87 7.01
N ARG A 210 -20.57 -6.20 7.72
CA ARG A 210 -19.92 -7.50 7.56
C ARG A 210 -20.74 -8.63 8.21
N THR A 211 -20.60 -9.85 7.72
CA THR A 211 -21.10 -11.05 8.40
C THR A 211 -20.07 -11.56 9.42
N HIS A 212 -20.48 -12.50 10.27
CA HIS A 212 -19.57 -13.18 11.20
C HIS A 212 -18.51 -14.05 10.50
N GLU A 213 -18.68 -14.35 9.21
CA GLU A 213 -17.70 -15.11 8.43
C GLU A 213 -16.41 -14.33 8.18
N LEU A 214 -16.44 -13.00 8.26
CA LEU A 214 -15.24 -12.15 8.32
C LEU A 214 -14.82 -11.92 9.77
N SER A 215 -14.26 -12.95 10.42
CA SER A 215 -13.91 -12.93 11.84
C SER A 215 -12.51 -12.37 12.15
N ASN A 216 -11.73 -11.96 11.14
CA ASN A 216 -10.39 -11.42 11.35
C ASN A 216 -10.46 -10.06 12.09
N ARG A 217 -10.02 -10.04 13.35
CA ARG A 217 -10.08 -8.86 14.21
C ARG A 217 -9.21 -7.69 13.74
N PHE A 218 -8.17 -7.95 12.95
CA PHE A 218 -7.31 -6.90 12.42
C PHE A 218 -7.85 -6.29 11.12
N LEU A 219 -8.82 -6.93 10.47
CA LEU A 219 -9.45 -6.37 9.29
C LEU A 219 -10.46 -5.30 9.72
N ASN A 220 -10.10 -4.02 9.54
CA ASN A 220 -10.95 -2.87 9.89
C ASN A 220 -11.48 -2.93 11.33
N PRO A 221 -10.62 -2.85 12.36
CA PRO A 221 -11.00 -3.05 13.76
C PRO A 221 -11.96 -1.97 14.30
N THR A 222 -12.04 -0.81 13.64
CA THR A 222 -12.76 0.38 14.11
C THR A 222 -14.20 0.50 13.59
N THR A 223 -14.67 -0.44 12.77
CA THR A 223 -16.00 -0.37 12.15
C THR A 223 -16.59 -1.76 11.97
N SER A 224 -17.91 -1.89 12.00
CA SER A 224 -18.62 -3.12 11.62
C SER A 224 -18.77 -3.26 10.10
N LYS A 225 -18.62 -2.18 9.35
CA LYS A 225 -18.78 -2.17 7.89
C LYS A 225 -17.56 -2.73 7.17
N ILE A 226 -17.79 -3.24 5.97
CA ILE A 226 -16.76 -3.71 5.05
C ILE A 226 -17.08 -3.24 3.62
N GLY A 227 -16.06 -2.76 2.91
CA GLY A 227 -16.15 -2.53 1.48
C GLY A 227 -15.93 -3.84 0.73
N ILE A 228 -16.86 -4.27 -0.12
CA ILE A 228 -16.73 -5.46 -0.95
C ILE A 228 -16.68 -5.03 -2.41
N ARG A 229 -15.75 -5.62 -3.17
CA ARG A 229 -15.55 -5.38 -4.59
C ARG A 229 -15.49 -6.69 -5.36
N ILE A 230 -16.02 -6.68 -6.57
CA ILE A 230 -15.82 -7.74 -7.58
C ILE A 230 -15.16 -7.06 -8.80
N PRO A 231 -13.82 -6.98 -8.85
CA PRO A 231 -13.10 -6.32 -9.93
C PRO A 231 -13.31 -7.01 -11.27
N ASP A 232 -13.55 -6.25 -12.33
CA ASP A 232 -13.68 -6.80 -13.68
C ASP A 232 -12.32 -6.91 -14.40
N PHE A 233 -11.41 -7.69 -13.81
CA PHE A 233 -10.09 -7.94 -14.39
C PHE A 233 -9.76 -9.44 -14.33
N GLN A 234 -9.36 -10.01 -15.46
CA GLN A 234 -9.24 -11.47 -15.63
C GLN A 234 -8.31 -12.10 -14.59
N PHE A 235 -7.13 -11.51 -14.35
CA PHE A 235 -6.13 -12.08 -13.45
C PHE A 235 -6.64 -12.18 -12.01
N ILE A 236 -7.23 -11.13 -11.45
CA ILE A 236 -7.71 -11.14 -10.05
C ILE A 236 -8.96 -12.02 -9.89
N ARG A 237 -9.85 -12.08 -10.89
CA ARG A 237 -11.00 -13.01 -10.88
C ARG A 237 -10.53 -14.46 -10.90
N ALA A 238 -9.56 -14.78 -11.75
CA ALA A 238 -8.93 -16.10 -11.79
C ALA A 238 -8.25 -16.43 -10.45
N LEU A 239 -7.55 -15.46 -9.84
CA LEU A 239 -6.92 -15.63 -8.54
C LEU A 239 -7.95 -15.91 -7.43
N CYS A 240 -9.04 -15.14 -7.33
CA CYS A 240 -10.10 -15.38 -6.37
C CYS A 240 -10.78 -16.74 -6.57
N SER A 241 -10.93 -17.19 -7.81
CA SER A 241 -11.47 -18.52 -8.14
C SER A 241 -10.57 -19.66 -7.64
N VAL A 242 -9.25 -19.59 -7.90
CA VAL A 242 -8.30 -20.62 -7.43
C VAL A 242 -7.96 -20.50 -5.94
N TRP A 243 -8.33 -19.39 -5.30
CA TRP A 243 -8.17 -19.12 -3.87
C TRP A 243 -9.36 -19.61 -3.05
N HIS A 244 -9.96 -20.76 -3.42
CA HIS A 244 -11.05 -21.40 -2.68
C HIS A 244 -12.23 -20.47 -2.34
N GLU A 245 -12.48 -19.48 -3.21
CA GLU A 245 -13.51 -18.45 -3.03
C GLU A 245 -13.37 -17.62 -1.74
N GLN A 246 -12.18 -17.63 -1.13
CA GLN A 246 -11.88 -16.83 0.06
C GLN A 246 -11.67 -15.35 -0.31
N PRO A 247 -11.97 -14.42 0.61
CA PRO A 247 -11.85 -13.00 0.34
C PRO A 247 -10.38 -12.58 0.39
N LEU A 248 -9.98 -11.76 -0.58
CA LEU A 248 -8.68 -11.10 -0.56
C LEU A 248 -8.86 -9.69 -0.04
N ALA A 249 -8.12 -9.29 0.99
CA ALA A 249 -8.04 -7.88 1.36
C ALA A 249 -7.39 -7.12 0.20
N LEU A 250 -7.95 -5.97 -0.16
CA LEU A 250 -7.55 -5.19 -1.33
C LEU A 250 -7.51 -3.70 -0.98
N THR A 251 -6.37 -3.08 -1.24
CA THR A 251 -6.19 -1.63 -1.19
C THR A 251 -5.37 -1.18 -2.40
N SER A 252 -5.43 0.09 -2.80
CA SER A 252 -4.58 0.60 -3.88
C SER A 252 -3.08 0.45 -3.59
N ALA A 253 -2.26 0.20 -4.61
CA ALA A 253 -0.82 -0.01 -4.52
C ALA A 253 -0.03 1.29 -4.56
N ASN A 254 -0.16 2.10 -3.51
CA ASN A 254 0.51 3.39 -3.37
C ASN A 254 0.85 3.61 -1.89
N ARG A 255 1.89 4.39 -1.57
CA ARG A 255 2.05 4.85 -0.19
C ARG A 255 0.84 5.69 0.23
N SER A 256 0.50 5.70 1.52
CA SER A 256 -0.60 6.55 2.00
C SER A 256 -0.44 7.99 1.46
N SER A 257 -1.53 8.59 0.97
CA SER A 257 -1.59 9.92 0.34
C SER A 257 -0.86 10.14 -1.01
N ALA A 258 -0.17 9.14 -1.56
CA ALA A 258 0.35 9.19 -2.93
C ALA A 258 -0.79 8.98 -3.97
N PRO A 259 -0.65 9.41 -5.23
CA PRO A 259 -1.63 9.11 -6.28
C PRO A 259 -1.78 7.59 -6.49
N SER A 260 -2.96 7.17 -6.96
CA SER A 260 -3.21 5.77 -7.33
C SER A 260 -2.31 5.35 -8.49
N SER A 261 -1.85 4.09 -8.45
CA SER A 261 -0.87 3.60 -9.41
C SER A 261 -1.49 2.93 -10.62
N LEU A 262 -1.06 3.35 -11.81
CA LEU A 262 -1.50 2.81 -13.11
C LEU A 262 -0.47 1.89 -13.76
N GLN A 263 0.77 1.88 -13.27
CA GLN A 263 1.86 1.02 -13.75
C GLN A 263 2.71 0.55 -12.58
N VAL A 264 3.34 -0.62 -12.70
CA VAL A 264 4.09 -1.25 -11.59
C VAL A 264 5.28 -0.41 -11.11
N THR A 265 5.86 0.41 -11.98
CA THR A 265 7.00 1.28 -11.67
C THR A 265 6.63 2.44 -10.74
N GLU A 266 5.36 2.87 -10.69
CA GLU A 266 4.90 3.96 -9.83
C GLU A 266 4.93 3.60 -8.34
N PHE A 267 5.00 2.31 -8.00
CA PHE A 267 5.09 1.82 -6.62
C PHE A 267 6.32 0.93 -6.37
N HIS A 268 7.38 1.10 -7.16
CA HIS A 268 8.64 0.34 -7.03
C HIS A 268 9.22 0.39 -5.60
N SER A 269 9.01 1.50 -4.88
CA SER A 269 9.44 1.64 -3.47
C SER A 269 8.81 0.63 -2.50
N LEU A 270 7.64 0.05 -2.84
CA LEU A 270 6.95 -0.93 -2.01
C LEU A 270 7.45 -2.36 -2.26
N TRP A 271 8.06 -2.62 -3.42
CA TRP A 271 8.42 -3.97 -3.86
C TRP A 271 9.21 -4.78 -2.84
N PRO A 272 10.24 -4.24 -2.15
CA PRO A 272 11.03 -5.04 -1.21
C PRO A 272 10.25 -5.65 -0.04
N GLN A 273 9.01 -5.17 0.21
CA GLN A 273 8.16 -5.66 1.27
C GLN A 273 7.09 -6.65 0.78
N LEU A 274 6.93 -6.79 -0.53
CA LEU A 274 5.96 -7.64 -1.20
C LEU A 274 6.54 -9.03 -1.51
N GLY A 275 5.67 -10.04 -1.53
CA GLY A 275 6.00 -11.39 -1.97
C GLY A 275 6.18 -11.51 -3.48
N ALA A 276 5.38 -10.77 -4.26
CA ALA A 276 5.43 -10.71 -5.71
C ALA A 276 4.72 -9.47 -6.26
N VAL A 277 5.07 -9.07 -7.48
CA VAL A 277 4.39 -8.04 -8.27
C VAL A 277 3.90 -8.67 -9.56
N PHE A 278 2.61 -8.56 -9.83
CA PHE A 278 1.97 -9.00 -11.06
C PHE A 278 1.77 -7.81 -11.97
N ASP A 279 2.36 -7.85 -13.17
CA ASP A 279 2.42 -6.74 -14.12
C ASP A 279 1.54 -7.05 -15.33
N ALA A 280 0.65 -6.10 -15.66
CA ALA A 280 -0.20 -6.10 -16.84
C ALA A 280 0.05 -4.85 -17.71
N GLY A 281 1.20 -4.19 -17.52
CA GLY A 281 1.51 -2.91 -18.14
C GLY A 281 0.68 -1.76 -17.57
N GLN A 282 0.35 -0.81 -18.44
CA GLN A 282 -0.41 0.39 -18.12
C GLN A 282 -1.90 0.07 -17.96
N ILE A 283 -2.46 0.33 -16.77
CA ILE A 283 -3.90 0.25 -16.51
C ILE A 283 -4.56 1.56 -16.93
N GLY A 284 -5.41 1.48 -17.95
CA GLY A 284 -6.15 2.63 -18.47
C GLY A 284 -5.28 3.62 -19.25
N LEU A 285 -5.93 4.43 -20.09
CA LEU A 285 -5.25 5.37 -20.99
C LEU A 285 -5.40 6.83 -20.55
N THR A 286 -6.22 7.10 -19.54
CA THR A 286 -6.58 8.45 -19.09
C THR A 286 -6.30 8.64 -17.60
N GLU A 287 -5.90 9.86 -17.23
CA GLU A 287 -5.67 10.23 -15.82
C GLU A 287 -6.93 10.09 -14.96
N GLU A 288 -8.13 10.15 -15.55
CA GLU A 288 -9.40 9.89 -14.87
C GLU A 288 -9.45 8.52 -14.19
N ARG A 289 -8.73 7.52 -14.71
CA ARG A 289 -8.64 6.18 -14.11
C ARG A 289 -7.95 6.19 -12.74
N ARG A 290 -7.14 7.21 -12.43
CA ARG A 290 -6.51 7.38 -11.10
C ARG A 290 -7.50 7.67 -9.98
N LEU A 291 -8.74 8.08 -10.31
CA LEU A 291 -9.84 8.23 -9.36
C LEU A 291 -10.23 6.91 -8.67
N ALA A 292 -9.73 5.77 -9.17
CA ALA A 292 -9.99 4.44 -8.64
C ALA A 292 -11.49 4.10 -8.62
N SER A 293 -11.87 3.04 -7.91
CA SER A 293 -13.28 2.64 -7.81
C SER A 293 -14.14 3.68 -7.09
N THR A 294 -15.40 3.81 -7.52
CA THR A 294 -16.40 4.51 -6.71
C THR A 294 -16.64 3.71 -5.44
N VAL A 295 -16.78 4.38 -4.30
CA VAL A 295 -17.14 3.74 -3.03
C VAL A 295 -18.49 4.29 -2.58
N ILE A 296 -19.48 3.40 -2.51
CA ILE A 296 -20.84 3.75 -2.10
C ILE A 296 -21.23 2.90 -0.88
N ASP A 297 -21.77 3.55 0.14
CA ASP A 297 -22.35 2.86 1.30
C ASP A 297 -23.80 2.55 1.01
N LEU A 298 -24.13 1.26 1.07
CA LEU A 298 -25.46 0.69 0.92
C LEU A 298 -25.85 -0.14 2.15
N ALA A 299 -25.20 0.09 3.30
CA ALA A 299 -25.46 -0.66 4.53
C ALA A 299 -26.89 -0.44 5.04
N THR A 300 -27.45 0.75 4.83
CA THR A 300 -28.81 1.11 5.27
C THR A 300 -29.82 0.81 4.15
N PRO A 301 -30.81 -0.08 4.37
CA PRO A 301 -31.82 -0.38 3.36
C PRO A 301 -32.54 0.88 2.85
N GLY A 302 -32.68 1.00 1.53
CA GLY A 302 -33.35 2.12 0.87
C GLY A 302 -32.55 3.42 0.79
N TYR A 303 -31.33 3.46 1.34
CA TYR A 303 -30.47 4.65 1.30
C TYR A 303 -29.06 4.36 0.79
N TYR A 304 -28.44 5.35 0.16
CA TYR A 304 -27.03 5.34 -0.19
C TYR A 304 -26.29 6.58 0.31
N GLU A 305 -24.99 6.42 0.54
CA GLU A 305 -24.06 7.52 0.85
C GLU A 305 -22.79 7.40 -0.01
N ILE A 306 -22.34 8.51 -0.57
CA ILE A 306 -21.12 8.53 -1.40
C ILE A 306 -19.92 8.65 -0.45
N VAL A 307 -19.22 7.55 -0.22
CA VAL A 307 -18.00 7.53 0.61
C VAL A 307 -16.81 8.08 -0.19
N ARG A 308 -16.75 7.75 -1.48
CA ARG A 308 -15.73 8.28 -2.40
C ARG A 308 -16.23 8.32 -3.83
N ALA A 309 -16.12 9.48 -4.46
CA ALA A 309 -16.29 9.63 -5.91
C ALA A 309 -15.15 8.93 -6.67
N GLY A 310 -15.51 8.02 -7.59
CA GLY A 310 -14.57 7.30 -8.45
C GLY A 310 -15.08 7.21 -9.89
N VAL A 311 -14.44 6.38 -10.71
CA VAL A 311 -14.69 6.33 -12.16
C VAL A 311 -16.13 5.94 -12.53
N ALA A 312 -16.84 5.20 -11.69
CA ALA A 312 -18.21 4.74 -11.94
C ALA A 312 -19.29 5.58 -11.27
N LEU A 313 -18.97 6.76 -10.71
CA LEU A 313 -19.92 7.51 -9.88
C LEU A 313 -21.25 7.78 -10.61
N LYS A 314 -21.21 8.38 -11.79
CA LYS A 314 -22.42 8.74 -12.55
C LYS A 314 -23.30 7.53 -12.87
N GLN A 315 -22.68 6.43 -13.31
CA GLN A 315 -23.39 5.19 -13.63
C GLN A 315 -23.99 4.55 -12.38
N THR A 316 -23.25 4.54 -11.28
CA THR A 316 -23.69 3.99 -9.99
C THR A 316 -24.91 4.74 -9.48
N LEU A 317 -24.87 6.08 -9.47
CA LEU A 317 -25.98 6.91 -9.00
C LEU A 317 -27.25 6.68 -9.82
N ARG A 318 -27.14 6.66 -11.14
CA ARG A 318 -28.27 6.35 -12.03
C ARG A 318 -28.92 5.01 -11.67
N LEU A 319 -28.11 3.97 -11.46
CA LEU A 319 -28.60 2.63 -11.14
C LEU A 319 -29.27 2.60 -9.76
N VAL A 320 -28.62 3.10 -8.70
CA VAL A 320 -29.22 3.03 -7.36
C VAL A 320 -30.52 3.84 -7.26
N GLU A 321 -30.60 4.98 -7.95
CA GLU A 321 -31.83 5.79 -8.05
C GLU A 321 -32.93 5.09 -8.86
N GLU A 322 -32.59 4.40 -9.95
CA GLU A 322 -33.52 3.59 -10.76
C GLU A 322 -34.19 2.48 -9.92
N TYR A 323 -33.46 1.88 -8.98
CA TYR A 323 -33.98 0.89 -8.03
C TYR A 323 -34.59 1.53 -6.76
N GLY A 324 -34.82 2.85 -6.75
CA GLY A 324 -35.52 3.55 -5.68
C GLY A 324 -34.72 3.77 -4.40
N ILE A 325 -33.40 3.55 -4.43
CA ILE A 325 -32.49 3.82 -3.31
C ILE A 325 -32.18 5.32 -3.30
N LYS A 326 -32.43 5.99 -2.16
CA LYS A 326 -32.36 7.45 -2.05
C LYS A 326 -31.05 7.90 -1.41
N PRO A 327 -30.55 9.12 -1.70
CA PRO A 327 -29.43 9.65 -0.94
C PRO A 327 -29.82 9.79 0.53
N ARG A 328 -28.90 9.46 1.44
CA ARG A 328 -29.05 9.76 2.87
C ARG A 328 -29.11 11.29 3.02
N LYS A 329 -30.10 11.79 3.78
CA LYS A 329 -30.56 13.20 3.82
C LYS A 329 -29.51 14.28 4.18
N ASP A 330 -28.26 13.92 4.40
CA ASP A 330 -27.18 14.86 4.75
C ASP A 330 -26.41 15.38 3.52
N ILE A 331 -26.81 15.01 2.29
CA ILE A 331 -26.15 15.43 1.04
C ILE A 331 -27.10 16.32 0.22
N ALA A 332 -27.48 17.48 0.78
CA ALA A 332 -28.16 18.54 0.02
C ALA A 332 -27.21 19.69 -0.40
N GLN A 333 -25.89 19.54 -0.24
CA GLN A 333 -24.93 20.65 -0.44
C GLN A 333 -23.68 20.34 -1.30
N ILE A 334 -23.63 19.26 -2.08
CA ILE A 334 -22.45 18.98 -2.96
C ILE A 334 -22.86 18.58 -4.39
N LEU A 335 -23.85 19.27 -4.93
CA LEU A 335 -24.00 19.50 -6.38
C LEU A 335 -24.16 21.01 -6.58
#